data_AF-A0A4Y2GVX5-F1
#
_entry.id   AF-A0A4Y2GVX5-F1
#
_cell.length_a   1.000
_cell.length_b   1.000
_cell.length_c   1.000
_cell.angle_alpha   90.00
_cell.angle_beta   90.00
_cell.angle_gamma   90.00
#
_symmetry.space_group_name_H-M   'P 1'
#
loop_
_entity.id
_entity.type
_entity.pdbx_description
1 polymer ?
#
loop_
_entity_poly.entity_id
_entity_poly.type
_entity_poly.pdbx_seq_one_letter_code
_entity_poly.pdbx_strand_id
1 'polypeptide(L)'
;MRDSVFILEADLGALGCNIDEFPISKSSSKRIRTQKQKERFENIKIDFQNEVPDIVTLHWDVKLLLALSARKSKEERLPIVISYGIKKELIAVPRMDNSTGKEEAQAVWKAILDWNLEDKVQILCCDTTASNIGLLNGASELAPRANI
;
A
#
# COMPACT_ATOMS: atom_id res chain seq x y z
N MET A 1 -10.32 6.68 -20.09
CA MET A 1 -9.30 5.63 -19.94
C MET A 1 -9.14 4.99 -21.32
N ARG A 2 -8.08 5.33 -22.09
CA ARG A 2 -7.81 4.63 -23.35
C ARG A 2 -7.60 3.16 -23.02
N ASP A 3 -8.21 2.26 -23.78
CA ASP A 3 -8.19 0.83 -23.46
C ASP A 3 -6.73 0.35 -23.54
N SER A 4 -6.16 -0.05 -22.39
CA SER A 4 -4.74 -0.41 -22.29
C SER A 4 -4.35 -1.58 -23.20
N VAL A 5 -5.36 -2.33 -23.66
CA VAL A 5 -5.28 -3.35 -24.70
C VAL A 5 -4.71 -2.76 -26.00
N PHE A 6 -5.24 -1.63 -26.48
CA PHE A 6 -4.77 -0.99 -27.73
C PHE A 6 -3.33 -0.50 -27.65
N ILE A 7 -2.89 -0.04 -26.47
CA ILE A 7 -1.50 0.39 -26.27
C ILE A 7 -0.58 -0.84 -26.35
N LEU A 8 -0.95 -1.93 -25.67
CA LEU A 8 -0.17 -3.18 -25.70
C LEU A 8 -0.12 -3.79 -27.10
N GLU A 9 -1.22 -3.79 -27.85
CA GLU A 9 -1.25 -4.27 -29.24
C GLU A 9 -0.37 -3.43 -30.16
N ALA A 10 -0.43 -2.09 -30.04
CA ALA A 10 0.40 -1.19 -30.83
C ALA A 10 1.89 -1.38 -30.52
N ASP A 11 2.26 -1.52 -29.24
CA ASP A 11 3.64 -1.76 -28.82
C ASP A 11 4.14 -3.13 -29.31
N LEU A 12 3.34 -4.19 -29.21
CA LEU A 12 3.70 -5.53 -29.71
C LEU A 12 3.86 -5.54 -31.24
N GLY A 13 2.97 -4.85 -31.96
CA GLY A 13 3.09 -4.69 -33.41
C GLY A 13 4.36 -3.93 -33.82
N ALA A 14 4.73 -2.88 -33.06
CA ALA A 14 5.97 -2.14 -33.28
C ALA A 14 7.23 -2.97 -32.98
N LEU A 15 7.16 -3.92 -32.05
CA LEU A 15 8.21 -4.88 -31.74
C LEU A 15 8.27 -6.07 -32.72
N GLY A 16 7.33 -6.16 -33.67
CA GLY A 16 7.23 -7.28 -34.61
C GLY A 16 6.74 -8.59 -33.95
N CYS A 17 6.15 -8.50 -32.77
CA CYS A 17 5.58 -9.66 -32.07
C CYS A 17 4.23 -10.06 -32.67
N ASN A 18 3.97 -11.35 -32.73
CA ASN A 18 2.65 -11.86 -33.10
C ASN A 18 1.68 -11.64 -31.94
N ILE A 19 0.64 -10.84 -32.17
CA ILE A 19 -0.35 -10.44 -31.17
C ILE A 19 -1.16 -11.65 -30.67
N ASP A 20 -1.40 -12.65 -31.53
CA ASP A 20 -2.18 -13.85 -31.21
C ASP A 20 -1.50 -14.77 -30.20
N GLU A 21 -0.19 -14.62 -29.99
CA GLU A 21 0.58 -15.39 -29.00
C GLU A 21 0.40 -14.86 -27.57
N PHE A 22 -0.17 -13.66 -27.41
CA PHE A 22 -0.35 -13.04 -26.11
C PHE A 22 -1.83 -13.03 -25.71
N PRO A 23 -2.16 -13.40 -24.46
CA PRO A 23 -3.52 -13.26 -23.96
C PRO A 23 -3.79 -11.78 -23.66
N ILE A 24 -4.11 -10.97 -24.68
CA ILE A 24 -4.39 -9.54 -24.55
C ILE A 24 -5.88 -9.32 -24.35
N SER A 25 -6.28 -9.12 -23.09
CA SER A 25 -7.63 -8.77 -22.71
C SER A 25 -7.59 -7.93 -21.43
N LYS A 26 -8.70 -7.26 -21.10
CA LYS A 26 -8.82 -6.51 -19.84
C LYS A 26 -8.64 -7.42 -18.61
N SER A 27 -9.22 -8.62 -18.66
CA SER A 27 -9.18 -9.59 -17.55
C SER A 27 -7.78 -10.19 -17.37
N SER A 28 -7.13 -10.62 -18.45
CA SER A 28 -5.75 -11.12 -18.41
C SER A 28 -4.77 -10.04 -17.95
N SER A 29 -4.90 -8.81 -18.46
CA SER A 29 -4.09 -7.66 -18.03
C SER A 29 -4.25 -7.39 -16.53
N LYS A 30 -5.48 -7.41 -16.02
CA LYS A 30 -5.76 -7.22 -14.58
C LYS A 30 -5.10 -8.34 -13.76
N ARG A 31 -5.30 -9.60 -14.15
CA ARG A 31 -4.74 -10.77 -13.47
C ARG A 31 -3.21 -10.72 -13.41
N ILE A 32 -2.56 -10.47 -14.55
CA ILE A 32 -1.10 -10.38 -14.64
C ILE A 32 -0.58 -9.22 -13.78
N ARG A 33 -1.22 -8.04 -13.82
CA ARG A 33 -0.84 -6.91 -12.96
C ARG A 33 -0.93 -7.26 -11.49
N THR A 34 -2.03 -7.89 -11.04
CA THR A 34 -2.18 -8.32 -9.64
C THR A 34 -1.11 -9.33 -9.24
N GLN A 35 -0.81 -10.32 -10.11
CA GLN A 35 0.26 -11.28 -9.85
C GLN A 35 1.63 -10.60 -9.74
N LYS A 36 1.98 -9.72 -10.69
CA LYS A 36 3.26 -8.99 -10.69
C LYS A 36 3.39 -8.04 -9.51
N GLN A 37 2.29 -7.41 -9.08
CA GLN A 37 2.27 -6.60 -7.86
C GLN A 37 2.53 -7.45 -6.62
N LYS A 38 1.93 -8.64 -6.52
CA LYS A 38 2.19 -9.56 -5.42
C LYS A 38 3.65 -10.02 -5.42
N GLU A 39 4.18 -10.47 -6.55
CA GLU A 39 5.59 -10.87 -6.70
C GLU A 39 6.54 -9.74 -6.28
N ARG A 40 6.28 -8.51 -6.74
CA ARG A 40 7.09 -7.34 -6.35
C ARG A 40 7.01 -7.05 -4.86
N PHE A 41 5.83 -7.15 -4.26
CA PHE A 41 5.65 -6.91 -2.83
C PHE A 41 6.41 -7.94 -1.97
N GLU A 42 6.34 -9.22 -2.33
CA GLU A 42 7.10 -10.27 -1.64
C GLU A 42 8.61 -10.05 -1.77
N ASN A 43 9.09 -9.66 -2.96
CA ASN A 43 10.51 -9.36 -3.15
C ASN A 43 10.98 -8.19 -2.28
N ILE A 44 10.20 -7.10 -2.25
CA ILE A 44 10.50 -5.95 -1.38
C ILE A 44 10.55 -6.39 0.09
N LYS A 45 9.61 -7.23 0.51
CA LYS A 45 9.56 -7.73 1.88
C LYS A 45 10.79 -8.57 2.23
N ILE A 46 11.22 -9.45 1.32
CA ILE A 46 12.43 -10.26 1.49
C ILE A 46 13.67 -9.37 1.54
N ASP A 47 13.80 -8.43 0.60
CA ASP A 47 14.94 -7.50 0.54
C ASP A 47 15.04 -6.67 1.82
N PHE A 48 13.89 -6.18 2.31
CA PHE A 48 13.82 -5.48 3.58
C PHE A 48 14.24 -6.37 4.75
N GLN A 49 13.74 -7.61 4.81
CA GLN A 49 14.06 -8.57 5.88
C GLN A 49 15.55 -8.96 5.95
N ASN A 50 16.29 -8.82 4.85
CA ASN A 50 17.73 -9.06 4.82
C ASN A 50 18.56 -7.87 5.33
N GLU A 51 18.03 -6.66 5.25
CA GLU A 51 18.71 -5.41 5.62
C GLU A 51 18.00 -4.67 6.75
N VAL A 52 17.27 -5.39 7.62
CA VAL A 52 16.38 -4.76 8.58
C VAL A 52 17.15 -3.85 9.52
N PRO A 53 16.83 -2.54 9.56
CA PRO A 53 17.41 -1.62 10.52
C PRO A 53 16.87 -1.86 11.92
N ASP A 54 17.71 -1.61 12.93
CA ASP A 54 17.29 -1.66 14.34
C ASP A 54 16.21 -0.62 14.68
N ILE A 55 16.16 0.48 13.92
CA ILE A 55 15.25 1.60 14.14
C ILE A 55 14.60 2.00 12.83
N VAL A 56 13.27 2.01 12.81
CA VAL A 56 12.47 2.51 11.68
C VAL A 56 11.49 3.59 12.13
N THR A 57 11.26 4.54 11.23
CA THR A 57 10.17 5.52 11.37
C THR A 57 9.00 5.07 10.50
N LEU A 58 7.84 4.91 11.12
CA LEU A 58 6.60 4.55 10.45
C LEU A 58 5.79 5.80 10.16
N HIS A 59 5.37 5.95 8.91
CA HIS A 59 4.58 7.06 8.42
C HIS A 59 3.25 6.58 7.83
N TRP A 60 2.15 7.27 8.10
CA TRP A 60 0.87 7.04 7.42
C TRP A 60 0.13 8.33 7.08
N ASP A 61 -0.64 8.31 5.99
CA ASP A 61 -1.43 9.46 5.52
C ASP A 61 -2.70 9.00 4.80
N VAL A 62 -3.90 9.33 5.28
CA VAL A 62 -5.13 8.92 4.58
C VAL A 62 -5.27 9.65 3.25
N LYS A 63 -5.46 8.87 2.18
CA LYS A 63 -5.71 9.38 0.83
C LYS A 63 -7.06 8.94 0.29
N LEU A 64 -7.80 9.93 -0.22
CA LEU A 64 -9.05 9.72 -0.94
C LEU A 64 -8.75 9.46 -2.43
N LEU A 65 -9.01 8.24 -2.90
CA LEU A 65 -8.82 7.82 -4.29
C LEU A 65 -10.15 7.58 -5.00
N LEU A 66 -10.16 7.59 -6.33
CA LEU A 66 -11.32 7.17 -7.10
C LEU A 66 -11.44 5.65 -7.08
N ALA A 67 -12.62 5.14 -6.73
CA ALA A 67 -12.94 3.73 -6.84
C ALA A 67 -12.80 3.26 -8.28
N LEU A 68 -12.28 2.05 -8.48
CA LEU A 68 -12.25 1.40 -9.79
C LEU A 68 -13.65 0.92 -10.26
N SER A 69 -14.70 1.17 -9.48
CA SER A 69 -16.07 0.75 -9.76
C SER A 69 -16.74 1.64 -10.81
N ALA A 70 -17.76 1.09 -11.51
CA ALA A 70 -18.52 1.83 -12.52
C ALA A 70 -19.28 3.05 -11.97
N ARG A 71 -19.46 3.13 -10.64
CA ARG A 71 -19.95 4.32 -9.96
C ARG A 71 -18.75 5.16 -9.54
N LYS A 72 -18.79 6.47 -9.80
CA LYS A 72 -17.78 7.47 -9.40
C LYS A 72 -17.71 7.65 -7.88
N SER A 73 -17.66 6.56 -7.11
CA SER A 73 -17.44 6.60 -5.67
C SER A 73 -15.97 6.87 -5.39
N LYS A 74 -15.70 7.52 -4.26
CA LYS A 74 -14.35 7.65 -3.73
C LYS A 74 -14.12 6.53 -2.71
N GLU A 75 -12.88 6.09 -2.58
CA GLU A 75 -12.44 5.12 -1.59
C GLU A 75 -11.29 5.74 -0.80
N GLU A 76 -11.33 5.60 0.52
CA GLU A 76 -10.22 5.97 1.39
C GLU A 76 -9.20 4.84 1.42
N ARG A 77 -7.93 5.22 1.32
CA ARG A 77 -6.77 4.33 1.38
C ARG A 77 -5.78 4.93 2.33
N LEU A 78 -5.14 4.08 3.12
CA LEU A 78 -4.12 4.49 4.08
C LEU A 78 -2.78 3.91 3.63
N PRO A 79 -1.95 4.63 2.85
CA PRO A 79 -0.58 4.24 2.58
C PRO A 79 0.23 4.30 3.87
N ILE A 80 0.94 3.21 4.14
CA ILE A 80 1.81 3.04 5.30
C ILE A 80 3.22 2.84 4.77
N VAL A 81 4.11 3.73 5.17
CA VAL A 81 5.48 3.82 4.67
C VAL A 81 6.43 3.68 5.85
N ILE A 82 7.48 2.88 5.69
CA ILE A 82 8.61 2.89 6.61
C ILE A 82 9.74 3.73 6.02
N SER A 83 10.50 4.37 6.87
CA SER A 83 11.71 5.08 6.50
C SER A 83 12.85 4.75 7.45
N TYR A 84 14.03 4.57 6.88
CA TYR A 84 15.25 4.20 7.60
C TYR A 84 16.48 4.67 6.82
N GLY A 85 17.39 5.38 7.49
CA GLY A 85 18.47 6.08 6.80
C GLY A 85 17.94 6.97 5.67
N ILE A 86 18.35 6.69 4.44
CA ILE A 86 17.88 7.37 3.22
C ILE A 86 16.80 6.59 2.45
N LYS A 87 16.45 5.38 2.88
CA LYS A 87 15.48 4.50 2.21
C LYS A 87 14.07 4.76 2.72
N LYS A 88 13.09 4.59 1.83
CA LYS A 88 11.66 4.66 2.14
C LYS A 88 10.95 3.54 1.39
N GLU A 89 10.11 2.79 2.08
CA GLU A 89 9.42 1.64 1.51
C GLU A 89 7.93 1.65 1.85
N LEU A 90 7.09 1.38 0.86
CA LEU A 90 5.64 1.31 1.04
C LEU A 90 5.25 -0.11 1.44
N ILE A 91 4.84 -0.28 2.71
CA ILE A 91 4.62 -1.61 3.29
C ILE A 91 3.17 -2.05 3.27
N ALA A 92 2.22 -1.12 3.16
CA ALA A 92 0.80 -1.44 3.04
C ALA A 92 -0.01 -0.27 2.44
N VAL A 93 -1.14 -0.59 1.81
CA VAL A 93 -2.16 0.38 1.37
C VAL A 93 -3.58 -0.15 1.67
N PRO A 94 -3.92 -0.38 2.95
CA PRO A 94 -5.26 -0.85 3.33
C PRO A 94 -6.38 0.06 2.80
N ARG A 95 -7.52 -0.57 2.50
CA ARG A 95 -8.78 0.13 2.28
C ARG A 95 -9.34 0.56 3.63
N MET A 96 -9.78 1.79 3.72
CA MET A 96 -10.51 2.29 4.88
C MET A 96 -11.99 2.40 4.51
N ASP A 97 -12.86 1.86 5.37
CA ASP A 97 -14.30 2.08 5.26
C ASP A 97 -14.69 3.39 5.95
N ASN A 98 -13.97 3.78 7.01
CA ASN A 98 -13.93 5.14 7.53
C ASN A 98 -12.53 5.51 8.05
N SER A 99 -12.13 6.78 7.96
CA SER A 99 -10.84 7.28 8.47
C SER A 99 -10.91 7.64 9.97
N THR A 100 -11.43 6.75 10.81
CA THR A 100 -11.37 6.96 12.28
C THR A 100 -9.99 6.56 12.80
N GLY A 101 -9.54 7.22 13.87
CA GLY A 101 -8.23 6.93 14.46
C GLY A 101 -8.06 5.48 14.93
N LYS A 102 -9.16 4.81 15.33
CA LYS A 102 -9.14 3.39 15.69
C LYS A 102 -8.91 2.48 14.48
N GLU A 103 -9.61 2.72 13.37
CA GLU A 103 -9.41 1.92 12.15
C GLU A 103 -8.01 2.16 11.58
N GLU A 104 -7.54 3.39 11.59
CA GLU A 104 -6.17 3.75 11.21
C GLU A 104 -5.14 3.03 12.09
N ALA A 105 -5.32 3.05 13.42
CA ALA A 105 -4.43 2.34 14.35
C ALA A 105 -4.40 0.83 14.11
N GLN A 106 -5.55 0.21 13.84
CA GLN A 106 -5.63 -1.23 13.55
C GLN A 106 -4.91 -1.58 12.24
N ALA A 107 -5.10 -0.77 11.21
CA ALA A 107 -4.43 -0.94 9.93
C ALA A 107 -2.91 -0.77 10.06
N VAL A 108 -2.47 0.22 10.84
CA VAL A 108 -1.06 0.48 11.18
C VAL A 108 -0.46 -0.69 11.94
N TRP A 109 -1.10 -1.13 13.03
CA TRP A 109 -0.62 -2.25 13.83
C TRP A 109 -0.52 -3.55 13.03
N LYS A 110 -1.54 -3.85 12.22
CA LYS A 110 -1.50 -5.01 11.32
C LYS A 110 -0.30 -4.95 10.37
N ALA A 111 0.02 -3.78 9.81
CA ALA A 111 1.17 -3.63 8.93
C ALA A 111 2.50 -3.84 9.68
N ILE A 112 2.59 -3.41 10.95
CA ILE A 112 3.76 -3.67 11.81
C ILE A 112 3.96 -5.17 12.03
N LEU A 113 2.89 -5.89 12.41
CA LEU A 113 2.93 -7.35 12.61
C LEU A 113 3.28 -8.10 11.33
N ASP A 114 2.63 -7.75 10.21
CA ASP A 114 2.83 -8.41 8.92
C ASP A 114 4.29 -8.30 8.45
N TRP A 115 5.02 -7.27 8.89
CA TRP A 115 6.41 -7.00 8.53
C TRP A 115 7.43 -7.34 9.63
N ASN A 116 7.00 -7.84 10.79
CA ASN A 116 7.85 -8.18 11.94
C ASN A 116 8.69 -6.98 12.42
N LEU A 117 7.99 -5.87 12.70
CA LEU A 117 8.52 -4.55 13.03
C LEU A 117 8.23 -4.10 14.47
N GLU A 118 7.61 -4.93 15.29
CA GLU A 118 7.10 -4.61 16.63
C GLU A 118 8.17 -3.99 17.54
N ASP A 119 9.39 -4.48 17.45
CA ASP A 119 10.55 -4.08 18.24
C ASP A 119 11.40 -2.97 17.57
N LYS A 120 11.09 -2.61 16.33
CA LYS A 120 11.92 -1.70 15.50
C LYS A 120 11.28 -0.33 15.29
N VAL A 121 9.95 -0.25 15.34
CA VAL A 121 9.24 1.04 15.18
C VAL A 121 9.42 1.87 16.45
N GLN A 122 10.25 2.92 16.37
CA GLN A 122 10.45 3.86 17.48
C GLN A 122 9.80 5.22 17.25
N ILE A 123 9.50 5.55 16.00
CA ILE A 123 8.99 6.86 15.61
C ILE A 123 7.73 6.64 14.77
N LEU A 124 6.64 7.29 15.18
CA LEU A 124 5.39 7.37 14.45
C LEU A 124 5.25 8.77 13.87
N CYS A 125 4.97 8.88 12.58
CA CYS A 125 4.81 10.15 11.88
C CYS A 125 3.49 10.16 11.08
N CYS A 126 2.69 11.19 11.29
CA CYS A 126 1.38 11.36 10.66
C CYS A 126 0.98 12.83 10.66
N ASP A 127 0.01 13.20 9.83
CA ASP A 127 -0.54 14.56 9.80
C ASP A 127 -1.28 14.92 11.09
N THR A 128 -1.30 16.22 11.43
CA THR A 128 -1.91 16.75 12.67
C THR A 128 -3.44 16.84 12.56
N THR A 129 -4.12 15.70 12.42
CA THR A 129 -5.58 15.59 12.50
C THR A 129 -5.99 14.96 13.83
N ALA A 130 -7.23 15.20 14.25
CA ALA A 130 -7.77 14.60 15.47
C ALA A 130 -7.84 13.05 15.37
N SER A 131 -8.02 12.49 14.17
CA SER A 131 -7.96 11.04 13.95
C SER A 131 -6.57 10.47 14.24
N ASN A 132 -5.51 11.24 14.00
CA ASN A 132 -4.13 10.82 14.22
C ASN A 132 -3.61 11.12 15.64
N ILE A 133 -3.85 12.33 16.15
CA ILE A 133 -3.23 12.89 17.37
C ILE A 133 -4.21 13.02 18.55
N GLY A 134 -5.48 12.62 18.37
CA GLY A 134 -6.49 12.72 19.43
C GLY A 134 -6.06 12.00 20.72
N LEU A 135 -6.13 12.69 21.85
CA LEU A 135 -5.62 12.18 23.15
C LEU A 135 -6.20 10.82 23.56
N LEU A 136 -7.47 10.54 23.24
CA LEU A 136 -8.15 9.29 23.63
C LEU A 136 -8.36 8.32 22.47
N ASN A 137 -8.52 8.86 21.25
CA ASN A 137 -8.96 8.09 20.07
C ASN A 137 -8.02 8.26 18.86
N GLY A 138 -6.88 8.91 19.05
CA GLY A 138 -5.89 9.16 17.99
C GLY A 138 -5.14 7.90 17.62
N ALA A 139 -4.90 7.72 16.32
CA ALA A 139 -4.20 6.55 15.79
C ALA A 139 -2.81 6.37 16.42
N SER A 140 -2.07 7.46 16.63
CA SER A 140 -0.73 7.43 17.23
C SER A 140 -0.72 7.02 18.71
N GLU A 141 -1.80 7.30 19.44
CA GLU A 141 -1.97 6.88 20.84
C GLU A 141 -2.40 5.42 20.95
N LEU A 142 -3.23 4.96 20.00
CA LEU A 142 -3.81 3.63 19.99
C LEU A 142 -2.91 2.56 19.37
N ALA A 143 -2.16 2.88 18.31
CA ALA A 143 -1.37 1.91 17.54
C ALA A 143 -0.30 1.16 18.38
N PRO A 144 0.45 1.82 19.28
CA PRO A 144 1.41 1.11 20.17
C PRO A 144 0.73 0.24 21.23
N ARG A 145 -0.55 0.49 21.53
CA ARG A 145 -1.33 -0.22 22.56
C ARG A 145 -2.26 -1.27 21.97
N ALA A 146 -2.18 -1.50 20.65
CA ALA A 146 -3.12 -2.33 19.92
C ALA A 146 -2.86 -3.84 20.12
N ASN A 147 -2.88 -4.32 21.36
CA ASN A 147 -3.23 -5.72 21.66
C ASN A 147 -4.76 -5.87 21.56
N ILE A 148 -5.34 -5.59 20.38
CA ILE A 148 -6.78 -5.70 20.12
C ILE A 148 -7.10 -7.12 19.65
#